data_AF-A0A077ZZH3-F1
#
_entry.id   AF-A0A077ZZH3-F1
#
_cell.length_a   1.000
_cell.length_b   1.000
_cell.length_c   1.000
_cell.angle_alpha   90.00
_cell.angle_beta   90.00
_cell.angle_gamma   90.00
#
_symmetry.space_group_name_H-M   'P 1'
#
loop_
_entity.id
_entity.type
_entity.pdbx_description
1 polymer ?
#
loop_
_entity_poly.entity_id
_entity_poly.type
_entity_poly.pdbx_seq_one_letter_code
_entity_poly.pdbx_strand_id
1 'polypeptide(L)'
;MIGLVTLPILSNAAFGGVALGSSLQDCIDLFDTFEATNFGHKSGAAAKPFRQDGSQLISCDFVGLCPDGISRQTCSWLRFFSVNCETVSGNVFASIRTNSLPNHCYDSKTNPATGSSTEFNAYEFYQIRFNLEPRLMLRFAGLSQSNSDSIFTTINSQLAYNTVACSNGWALNSLIDANIIDGNEFVYNPFRSTPINDDWSYTADFYTRYPHLKLTSSNSIVGVARNGVFIFSGLTFDDYDAFFPASYGAKNLPKKVSVDLCLGTTETYNVYRYHMYSPCMFDITVRYSQGGCTTSAICRNDVIDYAKKMTLATQRTFLPIGLAKDGRIIYGPYKENGNLWQPCEVDICNGRLFGDNYAYVATMFFPYVVGCWGPGNLGMNYKAECSSKPRLCKSGFQSLQSPFLIVIATLTFVLFSFYN
;
A
#
# COMPACT_ATOMS: atom_id res chain seq x y z
N MET A 1 -35.32 15.55 23.29
CA MET A 1 -35.46 14.49 22.26
C MET A 1 -34.18 14.44 21.45
N ILE A 2 -33.29 13.53 21.78
CA ILE A 2 -32.04 13.30 21.03
C ILE A 2 -32.40 12.31 19.93
N GLY A 3 -32.55 12.80 18.71
CA GLY A 3 -32.80 11.95 17.55
C GLY A 3 -31.54 11.15 17.23
N LEU A 4 -31.58 9.84 17.45
CA LEU A 4 -30.59 8.91 16.90
C LEU A 4 -30.64 9.03 15.36
N VAL A 5 -29.65 9.68 14.78
CA VAL A 5 -29.42 9.63 13.33
C VAL A 5 -28.76 8.29 13.05
N THR A 6 -29.55 7.30 12.66
CA THR A 6 -29.05 6.06 12.08
C THR A 6 -28.45 6.38 10.71
N LEU A 7 -27.12 6.48 10.65
CA LEU A 7 -26.39 6.51 9.38
C LEU A 7 -26.70 5.21 8.62
N PRO A 8 -27.02 5.27 7.32
CA PRO A 8 -27.17 4.06 6.52
C PRO A 8 -25.84 3.33 6.50
N ILE A 9 -25.82 2.13 7.09
CA ILE A 9 -24.74 1.17 6.90
C ILE A 9 -24.83 0.77 5.42
N LEU A 10 -24.01 1.39 4.57
CA LEU A 10 -23.78 0.89 3.22
C LEU A 10 -23.36 -0.57 3.37
N SER A 11 -24.23 -1.48 2.94
CA SER A 11 -23.91 -2.89 2.88
C SER A 11 -22.67 -3.02 2.00
N ASN A 12 -21.53 -3.34 2.61
CA ASN A 12 -20.35 -3.76 1.87
C ASN A 12 -20.80 -4.95 1.03
N ALA A 13 -20.98 -4.74 -0.27
CA ALA A 13 -21.11 -5.85 -1.21
C ALA A 13 -19.87 -6.71 -0.95
N ALA A 14 -20.09 -7.92 -0.46
CA ALA A 14 -19.02 -8.87 -0.25
C ALA A 14 -18.49 -9.20 -1.64
N PHE A 15 -17.42 -8.52 -2.05
CA PHE A 15 -16.60 -8.96 -3.17
C PHE A 15 -16.12 -10.37 -2.79
N GLY A 16 -16.79 -11.39 -3.36
CA GLY A 16 -16.21 -12.72 -3.43
C GLY A 16 -14.85 -12.55 -4.10
N GLY A 17 -13.80 -13.17 -3.54
CA GLY A 17 -12.38 -12.86 -3.75
C GLY A 17 -11.82 -13.05 -5.17
N VAL A 18 -12.54 -12.66 -6.20
CA VAL A 18 -12.08 -12.65 -7.58
C VAL A 18 -11.05 -11.53 -7.72
N ALA A 19 -9.88 -11.88 -8.25
CA ALA A 19 -8.88 -10.89 -8.60
C ALA A 19 -9.41 -9.99 -9.73
N LEU A 20 -9.17 -8.69 -9.58
CA LEU A 20 -9.64 -7.70 -10.54
C LEU A 20 -8.73 -7.71 -11.78
N GLY A 21 -9.34 -7.57 -12.95
CA GLY A 21 -8.65 -7.49 -14.23
C GLY A 21 -8.11 -6.09 -14.54
N SER A 22 -7.99 -5.78 -15.83
CA SER A 22 -7.52 -4.49 -16.34
C SER A 22 -8.62 -3.66 -17.02
N SER A 23 -9.90 -4.05 -16.86
CA SER A 23 -11.02 -3.36 -17.50
C SER A 23 -11.38 -2.05 -16.79
N LEU A 24 -12.14 -1.19 -17.47
CA LEU A 24 -12.65 0.05 -16.87
C LEU A 24 -13.53 -0.27 -15.66
N GLN A 25 -14.35 -1.33 -15.74
CA GLN A 25 -15.20 -1.76 -14.64
C GLN A 25 -14.38 -2.26 -13.45
N ASP A 26 -13.31 -3.02 -13.69
CA ASP A 26 -12.40 -3.46 -12.61
C ASP A 26 -11.74 -2.27 -11.89
N CYS A 27 -11.37 -1.22 -12.63
CA CYS A 27 -10.83 0.02 -12.05
C CYS A 27 -11.87 0.72 -11.17
N ILE A 28 -13.10 0.87 -11.68
CA ILE A 28 -14.22 1.46 -10.94
C ILE A 28 -14.53 0.64 -9.69
N ASP A 29 -14.59 -0.68 -9.82
CA ASP A 29 -14.84 -1.62 -8.72
C ASP A 29 -13.78 -1.50 -7.64
N LEU A 30 -12.49 -1.41 -8.02
CA LEU A 30 -11.41 -1.14 -7.08
C LEU A 30 -11.64 0.18 -6.34
N PHE A 31 -11.82 1.28 -7.07
CA PHE A 31 -11.95 2.60 -6.46
C PHE A 31 -13.24 2.77 -5.67
N ASP A 32 -14.29 2.03 -5.97
CA ASP A 32 -15.51 1.98 -5.16
C ASP A 32 -15.28 1.35 -3.79
N THR A 33 -14.21 0.54 -3.64
CA THR A 33 -13.75 0.09 -2.32
C THR A 33 -12.95 1.15 -1.56
N PHE A 34 -12.58 2.28 -2.18
CA PHE A 34 -11.77 3.31 -1.55
C PHE A 34 -12.62 4.31 -0.76
N GLU A 35 -12.04 4.89 0.28
CA GLU A 35 -12.67 5.92 1.12
C GLU A 35 -12.36 7.32 0.55
N ALA A 36 -12.46 7.49 -0.77
CA ALA A 36 -12.18 8.75 -1.47
C ALA A 36 -13.16 9.85 -1.05
N THR A 37 -12.66 11.09 -1.03
CA THR A 37 -13.46 12.30 -0.84
C THR A 37 -14.07 12.79 -2.15
N ASN A 38 -13.52 12.36 -3.29
CA ASN A 38 -14.03 12.67 -4.62
C ASN A 38 -13.83 11.48 -5.59
N PHE A 39 -14.90 11.07 -6.27
CA PHE A 39 -14.89 10.01 -7.28
C PHE A 39 -15.14 10.64 -8.66
N GLY A 40 -14.08 10.83 -9.45
CA GLY A 40 -14.18 11.44 -10.78
C GLY A 40 -15.03 10.62 -11.76
N HIS A 41 -15.11 9.31 -11.55
CA HIS A 41 -15.88 8.39 -12.40
C HIS A 41 -17.37 8.33 -12.08
N LYS A 42 -17.83 8.93 -10.97
CA LYS A 42 -19.25 8.95 -10.60
C LYS A 42 -19.88 10.29 -10.94
N SER A 43 -20.95 10.28 -11.72
CA SER A 43 -21.82 11.45 -11.89
C SER A 43 -22.76 11.56 -10.68
N GLY A 44 -22.67 12.66 -9.93
CA GLY A 44 -23.55 12.93 -8.77
C GLY A 44 -22.81 13.09 -7.45
N ALA A 45 -23.54 13.57 -6.44
CA ALA A 45 -22.98 14.04 -5.17
C ALA A 45 -22.08 13.00 -4.49
N ALA A 46 -20.90 13.45 -4.06
CA ALA A 46 -19.93 12.63 -3.36
C ALA A 46 -20.56 11.97 -2.12
N ALA A 47 -20.38 10.66 -1.98
CA ALA A 47 -20.98 9.88 -0.90
C ALA A 47 -20.29 10.19 0.44
N LYS A 48 -20.93 11.06 1.24
CA LYS A 48 -20.63 11.61 2.59
C LYS A 48 -20.52 13.15 2.52
N PRO A 49 -20.86 13.92 3.57
CA PRO A 49 -20.91 15.38 3.48
C PRO A 49 -19.50 15.95 3.34
N PHE A 50 -19.01 15.99 2.11
CA PHE A 50 -17.78 16.66 1.72
C PHE A 50 -18.07 18.13 1.45
N ARG A 51 -17.05 18.96 1.62
CA ARG A 51 -17.10 20.35 1.21
C ARG A 51 -17.22 20.43 -0.32
N GLN A 52 -17.65 21.58 -0.84
CA GLN A 52 -17.75 21.80 -2.30
C GLN A 52 -16.41 21.61 -3.03
N ASP A 53 -15.29 21.82 -2.33
CA ASP A 53 -13.93 21.60 -2.81
C ASP A 53 -13.53 20.10 -2.86
N GLY A 54 -14.44 19.18 -2.52
CA GLY A 54 -14.19 17.74 -2.51
C GLY A 54 -13.29 17.27 -1.37
N SER A 55 -13.09 18.09 -0.33
CA SER A 55 -12.34 17.72 0.88
C SER A 55 -13.26 17.29 2.03
N GLN A 56 -12.66 16.65 3.04
CA GLN A 56 -13.30 16.21 4.26
C GLN A 56 -12.62 16.86 5.47
N LEU A 57 -13.37 17.56 6.32
CA LEU A 57 -12.84 18.00 7.61
C LEU A 57 -12.78 16.80 8.57
N ILE A 58 -11.58 16.44 9.00
CA ILE A 58 -11.33 15.45 10.05
C ILE A 58 -11.09 16.20 11.35
N SER A 59 -11.64 15.70 12.45
CA SER A 59 -11.40 16.23 13.78
C SER A 59 -11.05 15.08 14.72
N CYS A 60 -10.01 15.29 15.51
CA CYS A 60 -9.51 14.32 16.46
C CYS A 60 -9.17 15.03 17.76
N ASP A 61 -9.62 14.46 18.87
CA ASP A 61 -9.17 14.89 20.17
C ASP A 61 -7.76 14.34 20.44
N PHE A 62 -7.08 14.97 21.40
CA PHE A 62 -5.73 14.85 21.97
C PHE A 62 -4.58 14.29 21.10
N VAL A 63 -4.56 14.68 19.83
CA VAL A 63 -3.57 14.28 18.81
C VAL A 63 -2.12 14.72 19.14
N GLY A 64 -1.93 15.51 20.19
CA GLY A 64 -0.65 16.06 20.58
C GLY A 64 -0.33 17.30 19.75
N LEU A 65 0.56 17.15 18.76
CA LEU A 65 0.97 18.22 17.85
C LEU A 65 0.11 18.18 16.58
N CYS A 66 -0.68 19.22 16.34
CA CYS A 66 -1.61 19.27 15.21
C CYS A 66 -0.88 19.43 13.86
N PRO A 67 -1.57 19.16 12.73
CA PRO A 67 -1.03 19.35 11.38
C PRO A 67 -0.50 20.75 11.03
N ASP A 68 -0.89 21.77 11.79
CA ASP A 68 -0.39 23.14 11.68
C ASP A 68 0.84 23.42 12.58
N GLY A 69 1.36 22.41 13.26
CA GLY A 69 2.50 22.51 14.16
C GLY A 69 2.18 23.03 15.55
N ILE A 70 0.91 23.19 15.92
CA ILE A 70 0.50 23.71 17.23
C ILE A 70 -0.08 22.59 18.10
N SER A 71 0.35 22.50 19.36
CA SER A 71 -0.21 21.49 20.27
C SER A 71 -1.55 21.94 20.84
N ARG A 72 -2.58 21.09 20.71
CA ARG A 72 -3.95 21.35 21.20
C ARG A 72 -4.61 20.08 21.70
N GLN A 73 -5.71 20.23 22.45
CA GLN A 73 -6.58 19.13 22.83
C GLN A 73 -7.43 18.59 21.68
N THR A 74 -7.66 19.38 20.64
CA THR A 74 -8.36 18.92 19.44
C THR A 74 -7.62 19.47 18.23
N CYS A 75 -7.35 18.60 17.27
CA CYS A 75 -6.79 18.98 15.98
C CYS A 75 -7.80 18.70 14.89
N SER A 76 -7.81 19.56 13.88
CA SER A 76 -8.62 19.35 12.69
C SER A 76 -7.83 19.65 11.43
N TRP A 77 -8.13 18.95 10.36
CA TRP A 77 -7.48 19.14 9.06
C TRP A 77 -8.42 18.77 7.92
N LEU A 78 -8.17 19.35 6.74
CA LEU A 78 -8.80 18.96 5.49
C LEU A 78 -8.05 17.79 4.88
N ARG A 79 -8.70 16.63 4.88
CA ARG A 79 -8.28 15.49 4.08
C ARG A 79 -8.81 15.66 2.66
N PHE A 80 -7.95 15.42 1.67
CA PHE A 80 -8.33 15.36 0.27
C PHE A 80 -7.81 14.06 -0.34
N PHE A 81 -8.72 13.30 -0.95
CA PHE A 81 -8.39 12.06 -1.65
C PHE A 81 -9.34 11.86 -2.84
N SER A 82 -8.86 12.09 -4.05
CA SER A 82 -9.61 11.92 -5.28
C SER A 82 -9.09 10.74 -6.08
N VAL A 83 -10.02 9.98 -6.67
CA VAL A 83 -9.72 8.87 -7.57
C VAL A 83 -10.56 8.98 -8.84
N ASN A 84 -10.01 8.56 -9.98
CA ASN A 84 -10.71 8.56 -11.26
C ASN A 84 -10.23 7.42 -12.15
N CYS A 85 -11.18 6.77 -12.84
CA CYS A 85 -10.91 5.80 -13.89
C CYS A 85 -11.40 6.35 -15.23
N GLU A 86 -10.58 6.24 -16.27
CA GLU A 86 -10.96 6.67 -17.61
C GLU A 86 -10.40 5.75 -18.69
N THR A 87 -11.06 5.73 -19.85
CA THR A 87 -10.56 5.04 -21.04
C THR A 87 -10.06 6.06 -22.05
N VAL A 88 -8.78 5.99 -22.41
CA VAL A 88 -8.16 6.81 -23.45
C VAL A 88 -7.56 5.89 -24.51
N SER A 89 -8.01 6.05 -25.76
CA SER A 89 -7.54 5.24 -26.90
C SER A 89 -7.63 3.72 -26.66
N GLY A 90 -8.71 3.27 -26.02
CA GLY A 90 -8.95 1.85 -25.71
C GLY A 90 -8.22 1.31 -24.49
N ASN A 91 -7.43 2.15 -23.79
CA ASN A 91 -6.68 1.76 -22.61
C ASN A 91 -7.26 2.38 -21.35
N VAL A 92 -7.22 1.64 -20.25
CA VAL A 92 -7.77 2.07 -18.97
C VAL A 92 -6.68 2.73 -18.13
N PHE A 93 -6.99 3.90 -17.61
CA PHE A 93 -6.12 4.69 -16.77
C PHE A 93 -6.76 4.97 -15.42
N ALA A 94 -5.92 4.94 -14.39
CA ALA A 94 -6.22 5.37 -13.05
C ALA A 94 -5.50 6.69 -12.77
N SER A 95 -6.21 7.65 -12.17
CA SER A 95 -5.62 8.86 -11.61
C SER A 95 -5.94 8.95 -10.12
N ILE A 96 -4.94 9.29 -9.31
CA ILE A 96 -5.07 9.43 -7.87
C ILE A 96 -4.51 10.79 -7.45
N ARG A 97 -5.29 11.57 -6.69
CA ARG A 97 -4.81 12.78 -6.02
C ARG A 97 -4.98 12.65 -4.52
N THR A 98 -3.96 12.93 -3.73
CA THR A 98 -4.06 12.88 -2.26
C THR A 98 -3.11 13.86 -1.58
N ASN A 99 -3.53 14.41 -0.45
CA ASN A 99 -2.64 15.12 0.46
C ASN A 99 -2.02 14.23 1.53
N SER A 100 -2.28 12.92 1.46
CA SER A 100 -1.81 11.88 2.38
C SER A 100 -2.20 12.09 3.85
N LEU A 101 -3.15 13.00 4.12
CA LEU A 101 -3.70 13.17 5.46
C LEU A 101 -4.72 12.05 5.74
N PRO A 102 -4.62 11.38 6.90
CA PRO A 102 -5.49 10.25 7.22
C PRO A 102 -6.93 10.69 7.48
N ASN A 103 -7.87 9.75 7.32
CA ASN A 103 -9.26 9.87 7.79
C ASN A 103 -9.46 9.35 9.22
N HIS A 104 -8.39 9.24 9.99
CA HIS A 104 -8.34 8.73 11.34
C HIS A 104 -7.37 9.57 12.16
N CYS A 105 -7.45 9.45 13.48
CA CYS A 105 -6.53 10.10 14.39
C CYS A 105 -5.17 9.42 14.32
N TYR A 106 -4.12 10.23 14.30
CA TYR A 106 -2.73 9.77 14.25
C TYR A 106 -1.95 10.34 15.44
N ASP A 107 -0.74 9.86 15.70
CA ASP A 107 0.15 10.44 16.73
C ASP A 107 1.40 11.02 16.08
N SER A 108 1.76 12.25 16.42
CA SER A 108 3.03 12.85 16.04
C SER A 108 3.61 13.71 17.15
N LYS A 109 4.90 13.52 17.41
CA LYS A 109 5.62 14.21 18.48
C LYS A 109 6.51 15.36 17.98
N THR A 110 7.02 15.25 16.76
CA THR A 110 8.07 16.16 16.25
C THR A 110 7.74 16.74 14.90
N ASN A 111 7.25 15.91 13.97
CA ASN A 111 7.10 16.28 12.57
C ASN A 111 5.67 15.99 12.11
N PRO A 112 4.64 16.69 12.61
CA PRO A 112 3.26 16.40 12.25
C PRO A 112 3.08 16.55 10.75
N ALA A 113 2.14 15.79 10.18
CA ALA A 113 1.84 15.92 8.76
C ALA A 113 1.34 17.34 8.49
N THR A 114 1.85 18.04 7.47
CA THR A 114 1.40 19.41 7.24
C THR A 114 -0.04 19.43 6.73
N GLY A 115 -0.89 20.25 7.32
CA GLY A 115 -2.28 20.39 6.92
C GLY A 115 -2.89 21.72 7.36
N SER A 116 -4.07 22.01 6.83
CA SER A 116 -4.88 23.18 7.20
C SER A 116 -6.34 22.74 7.34
N SER A 117 -7.13 23.48 8.11
CA SER A 117 -8.58 23.28 8.24
C SER A 117 -9.39 24.07 7.20
N THR A 118 -8.74 24.95 6.43
CA THR A 118 -9.39 25.83 5.45
C THR A 118 -8.95 25.58 4.02
N GLU A 119 -7.71 25.14 3.82
CA GLU A 119 -7.08 24.94 2.51
C GLU A 119 -6.33 23.60 2.47
N PHE A 120 -6.00 23.14 1.26
CA PHE A 120 -5.16 21.98 1.06
C PHE A 120 -4.37 22.09 -0.25
N ASN A 121 -3.25 21.39 -0.28
CA ASN A 121 -2.53 21.05 -1.51
C ASN A 121 -2.50 19.53 -1.61
N ALA A 122 -2.32 18.97 -2.79
CA ALA A 122 -2.28 17.52 -2.98
C ALA A 122 -1.14 17.12 -3.93
N TYR A 123 -0.72 15.87 -3.82
CA TYR A 123 0.09 15.21 -4.83
C TYR A 123 -0.81 14.44 -5.78
N GLU A 124 -0.34 14.19 -6.99
CA GLU A 124 -1.09 13.50 -8.03
C GLU A 124 -0.22 12.48 -8.76
N PHE A 125 -0.79 11.29 -8.93
CA PHE A 125 -0.38 10.35 -9.95
C PHE A 125 -1.43 10.37 -11.05
N TYR A 126 -1.08 10.98 -12.19
CA TYR A 126 -2.01 11.20 -13.29
C TYR A 126 -1.82 10.13 -14.36
N GLN A 127 -2.93 9.60 -14.89
CA GLN A 127 -2.95 8.68 -16.03
C GLN A 127 -1.92 7.54 -15.93
N ILE A 128 -1.97 6.80 -14.82
CA ILE A 128 -1.24 5.53 -14.69
C ILE A 128 -2.10 4.45 -15.34
N ARG A 129 -1.52 3.59 -16.17
CA ARG A 129 -2.24 2.45 -16.74
C ARG A 129 -2.71 1.50 -15.67
N PHE A 130 -4.00 1.24 -15.67
CA PHE A 130 -4.62 0.41 -14.65
C PHE A 130 -4.33 -1.08 -14.93
N ASN A 131 -3.66 -1.71 -13.97
CA ASN A 131 -3.42 -3.15 -13.87
C ASN A 131 -2.97 -3.80 -15.19
N LEU A 132 -2.01 -3.17 -15.89
CA LEU A 132 -1.52 -3.65 -17.18
C LEU A 132 -0.99 -5.09 -17.06
N GLU A 133 -1.58 -6.00 -17.85
CA GLU A 133 -1.12 -7.38 -17.97
C GLU A 133 0.38 -7.42 -18.29
N PRO A 134 1.18 -8.28 -17.63
CA PRO A 134 2.61 -8.34 -17.85
C PRO A 134 3.00 -8.45 -19.33
N ARG A 135 2.33 -9.29 -20.12
CA ARG A 135 2.63 -9.46 -21.56
C ARG A 135 2.50 -8.19 -22.42
N LEU A 136 1.79 -7.16 -21.92
CA LEU A 136 1.59 -5.87 -22.59
C LEU A 136 2.61 -4.81 -22.16
N MET A 137 3.47 -5.10 -21.18
CA MET A 137 4.57 -4.23 -20.80
C MET A 137 5.58 -4.11 -21.95
N LEU A 138 6.17 -2.93 -22.12
CA LEU A 138 7.10 -2.63 -23.22
C LEU A 138 8.29 -3.59 -23.20
N ARG A 139 8.78 -3.94 -22.00
CA ARG A 139 9.91 -4.87 -21.84
C ARG A 139 9.70 -6.23 -22.52
N PHE A 140 8.45 -6.68 -22.70
CA PHE A 140 8.16 -7.96 -23.34
C PHE A 140 7.65 -7.82 -24.77
N ALA A 141 7.60 -6.59 -25.32
CA ALA A 141 7.22 -6.37 -26.71
C ALA A 141 8.15 -7.15 -27.65
N GLY A 142 7.57 -7.98 -28.52
CA GLY A 142 8.30 -8.80 -29.48
C GLY A 142 8.82 -10.15 -28.95
N LEU A 143 8.61 -10.47 -27.67
CA LEU A 143 8.84 -11.83 -27.17
C LEU A 143 7.69 -12.75 -27.60
N SER A 144 8.02 -13.98 -28.02
CA SER A 144 7.01 -15.00 -28.36
C SER A 144 6.13 -15.30 -27.13
N GLN A 145 4.82 -15.41 -27.34
CA GLN A 145 3.82 -15.71 -26.30
C GLN A 145 4.08 -17.02 -25.54
N SER A 146 4.95 -17.90 -26.05
CA SER A 146 5.34 -19.14 -25.38
C SER A 146 6.34 -18.96 -24.23
N ASN A 147 6.91 -17.76 -24.02
CA ASN A 147 7.79 -17.50 -22.88
C ASN A 147 6.94 -17.19 -21.64
N SER A 148 6.60 -18.24 -20.89
CA SER A 148 5.79 -18.24 -19.67
C SER A 148 6.30 -17.36 -18.52
N ASP A 149 7.51 -16.81 -18.64
CA ASP A 149 8.19 -16.15 -17.54
C ASP A 149 8.31 -14.65 -17.85
N SER A 150 7.19 -13.94 -17.87
CA SER A 150 7.13 -12.47 -17.98
C SER A 150 7.73 -11.81 -16.73
N ILE A 151 9.03 -11.97 -16.53
CA ILE A 151 9.80 -11.46 -15.40
C ILE A 151 10.37 -10.09 -15.76
N PHE A 152 9.80 -9.04 -15.16
CA PHE A 152 10.27 -7.68 -15.33
C PHE A 152 11.52 -7.45 -14.48
N THR A 153 11.47 -7.72 -13.18
CA THR A 153 12.65 -7.57 -12.32
C THR A 153 13.34 -8.90 -12.09
N THR A 154 14.56 -9.04 -12.61
CA THR A 154 15.41 -10.21 -12.39
C THR A 154 16.51 -9.88 -11.39
N ILE A 155 16.52 -10.58 -10.26
CA ILE A 155 17.56 -10.48 -9.24
C ILE A 155 18.24 -11.84 -9.10
N ASN A 156 19.54 -11.88 -9.39
CA ASN A 156 20.32 -13.12 -9.51
C ASN A 156 21.51 -13.18 -8.54
N SER A 157 21.61 -12.27 -7.59
CA SER A 157 22.63 -12.28 -6.54
C SER A 157 22.14 -11.62 -5.26
N GLN A 158 22.76 -11.99 -4.15
CA GLN A 158 22.51 -11.36 -2.85
C GLN A 158 22.84 -9.86 -2.85
N LEU A 159 23.91 -9.46 -3.56
CA LEU A 159 24.28 -8.05 -3.70
C LEU A 159 23.22 -7.25 -4.47
N ALA A 160 22.73 -7.79 -5.59
CA ALA A 160 21.65 -7.16 -6.36
C ALA A 160 20.37 -7.07 -5.51
N TYR A 161 20.06 -8.10 -4.73
CA TYR A 161 18.91 -8.07 -3.83
C TYR A 161 19.05 -7.00 -2.75
N ASN A 162 20.21 -6.89 -2.10
CA ASN A 162 20.44 -5.82 -1.11
C ASN A 162 20.38 -4.43 -1.75
N THR A 163 20.87 -4.27 -2.99
CA THR A 163 20.81 -2.99 -3.72
C THR A 163 19.37 -2.53 -3.94
N VAL A 164 18.48 -3.46 -4.26
CA VAL A 164 17.05 -3.16 -4.46
C VAL A 164 16.32 -3.08 -3.12
N ALA A 165 16.42 -4.11 -2.29
CA ALA A 165 15.61 -4.24 -1.08
C ALA A 165 16.08 -3.30 0.06
N CYS A 166 17.34 -2.85 0.07
CA CYS A 166 17.93 -2.06 1.16
C CYS A 166 18.41 -0.67 0.70
N SER A 167 17.76 -0.08 -0.30
CA SER A 167 18.00 1.30 -0.74
C SER A 167 16.68 1.95 -1.13
N ASN A 168 16.46 3.21 -0.77
CA ASN A 168 15.26 3.94 -1.22
C ASN A 168 15.27 4.29 -2.73
N GLY A 169 16.36 4.01 -3.45
CA GLY A 169 16.51 4.38 -4.86
C GLY A 169 15.82 3.48 -5.88
N TRP A 170 15.10 2.42 -5.49
CA TRP A 170 14.47 1.51 -6.46
C TRP A 170 13.07 1.96 -6.92
N ALA A 171 12.35 2.74 -6.10
CA ALA A 171 10.95 3.12 -6.36
C ALA A 171 10.82 4.41 -7.20
N LEU A 172 11.85 4.72 -8.01
CA LEU A 172 11.85 5.84 -8.94
C LEU A 172 10.82 5.63 -10.03
N ASN A 173 10.20 6.72 -10.47
CA ASN A 173 9.25 6.73 -11.57
C ASN A 173 9.89 6.24 -12.89
N SER A 174 11.15 6.65 -13.12
CA SER A 174 11.92 6.29 -14.31
C SER A 174 12.27 4.80 -14.42
N LEU A 175 12.01 4.01 -13.38
CA LEU A 175 12.24 2.55 -13.37
C LEU A 175 10.97 1.74 -13.65
N ILE A 176 9.82 2.42 -13.76
CA ILE A 176 8.55 1.78 -14.13
C ILE A 176 8.52 1.59 -15.65
N ASP A 177 7.88 0.52 -16.12
CA ASP A 177 7.74 0.24 -17.55
C ASP A 177 7.04 1.38 -18.29
N ALA A 178 7.57 1.77 -19.44
CA ALA A 178 7.07 2.92 -20.19
C ALA A 178 5.65 2.73 -20.75
N ASN A 179 5.18 1.48 -20.91
CA ASN A 179 3.78 1.24 -21.29
C ASN A 179 2.83 1.36 -20.10
N ILE A 180 3.32 1.56 -18.88
CA ILE A 180 2.49 1.76 -17.68
C ILE A 180 2.27 3.25 -17.41
N ILE A 181 3.28 4.07 -17.66
CA ILE A 181 3.27 5.49 -17.31
C ILE A 181 3.19 6.33 -18.56
N ASP A 182 1.97 6.71 -18.93
CA ASP A 182 1.74 7.73 -19.95
C ASP A 182 1.68 9.15 -19.33
N GLY A 183 1.34 9.25 -18.03
CA GLY A 183 1.22 10.54 -17.32
C GLY A 183 2.40 10.89 -16.41
N ASN A 184 2.33 12.07 -15.79
CA ASN A 184 3.37 12.56 -14.87
C ASN A 184 2.90 12.55 -13.42
N GLU A 185 3.87 12.77 -12.54
CA GLU A 185 3.66 13.07 -11.13
C GLU A 185 3.53 14.57 -10.95
N PHE A 186 2.43 15.02 -10.36
CA PHE A 186 2.15 16.44 -10.19
C PHE A 186 1.91 16.81 -8.73
N VAL A 187 1.95 18.11 -8.48
CA VAL A 187 1.41 18.75 -7.28
C VAL A 187 0.29 19.71 -7.65
N TYR A 188 -0.76 19.70 -6.83
CA TYR A 188 -2.05 20.35 -7.09
C TYR A 188 -2.38 21.39 -6.01
N ASN A 189 -2.75 22.59 -6.45
CA ASN A 189 -3.27 23.65 -5.58
C ASN A 189 -4.62 24.17 -6.12
N PRO A 190 -5.76 23.77 -5.50
CA PRO A 190 -7.09 24.20 -5.92
C PRO A 190 -7.46 25.63 -5.51
N PHE A 191 -6.71 26.27 -4.60
CA PHE A 191 -7.07 27.57 -4.01
C PHE A 191 -6.42 28.76 -4.72
N ARG A 192 -5.76 28.53 -5.85
CA ARG A 192 -5.28 29.60 -6.74
C ARG A 192 -6.37 30.03 -7.71
N SER A 193 -6.27 31.26 -8.23
CA SER A 193 -7.20 31.80 -9.24
C SER A 193 -7.28 30.95 -10.51
N THR A 194 -6.20 30.22 -10.81
CA THR A 194 -6.16 29.11 -11.78
C THR A 194 -5.54 27.91 -11.07
N PRO A 195 -6.23 26.75 -10.97
CA PRO A 195 -5.64 25.54 -10.42
C PRO A 195 -4.35 25.21 -11.18
N ILE A 196 -3.25 25.03 -10.44
CA ILE A 196 -1.94 24.74 -11.02
C ILE A 196 -1.59 23.29 -10.74
N ASN A 197 -1.29 22.56 -11.82
CA ASN A 197 -0.56 21.30 -11.79
C ASN A 197 0.88 21.61 -12.17
N ASP A 198 1.79 21.54 -11.20
CA ASP A 198 3.22 21.63 -11.46
C ASP A 198 3.83 20.23 -11.39
N ASP A 199 4.89 19.99 -12.16
CA ASP A 199 5.69 18.76 -12.02
C ASP A 199 6.12 18.61 -10.55
N TRP A 200 6.10 17.38 -10.04
CA TRP A 200 6.58 17.07 -8.70
C TRP A 200 8.12 17.16 -8.63
N SER A 201 8.63 18.38 -8.78
CA SER A 201 10.04 18.73 -8.75
C SER A 201 10.27 19.82 -7.71
N TYR A 202 11.39 19.71 -6.99
CA TYR A 202 11.76 20.71 -6.01
C TYR A 202 12.30 21.96 -6.71
N THR A 203 11.58 23.07 -6.56
CA THR A 203 12.03 24.42 -6.94
C THR A 203 12.19 25.29 -5.69
N ALA A 204 12.97 26.37 -5.79
CA ALA A 204 13.22 27.29 -4.67
C ALA A 204 11.93 27.90 -4.08
N ASP A 205 10.86 27.99 -4.87
CA ASP A 205 9.56 28.54 -4.48
C ASP A 205 8.50 27.46 -4.15
N PHE A 206 8.87 26.18 -4.14
CA PHE A 206 7.92 25.07 -3.95
C PHE A 206 7.04 25.26 -2.70
N TYR A 207 7.65 25.59 -1.55
CA TYR A 207 6.90 25.79 -0.30
C TYR A 207 6.06 27.07 -0.26
N THR A 208 6.34 28.04 -1.12
CA THR A 208 5.50 29.23 -1.29
C THR A 208 4.26 28.88 -2.13
N ARG A 209 4.41 28.00 -3.12
CA ARG A 209 3.30 27.55 -3.98
C ARG A 209 2.42 26.48 -3.32
N TYR A 210 3.05 25.63 -2.52
CA TYR A 210 2.45 24.45 -1.89
C TYR A 210 2.80 24.39 -0.39
N PRO A 211 2.34 25.35 0.42
CA PRO A 211 2.72 25.45 1.84
C PRO A 211 2.34 24.21 2.66
N HIS A 212 1.34 23.44 2.19
CA HIS A 212 0.87 22.23 2.85
C HIS A 212 1.56 20.93 2.39
N LEU A 213 2.48 21.00 1.44
CA LEU A 213 3.26 19.87 0.96
C LEU A 213 4.71 20.00 1.42
N LYS A 214 5.26 18.91 1.96
CA LYS A 214 6.64 18.88 2.49
C LYS A 214 7.50 17.76 1.89
N LEU A 215 6.90 16.85 1.13
CA LEU A 215 7.60 15.78 0.43
C LEU A 215 8.09 16.28 -0.93
N THR A 216 9.40 16.42 -1.05
CA THR A 216 10.07 17.01 -2.23
C THR A 216 10.28 16.03 -3.38
N SER A 217 10.01 14.74 -3.15
CA SER A 217 10.16 13.67 -4.14
C SER A 217 9.27 12.49 -3.82
N SER A 218 8.75 11.85 -4.87
CA SER A 218 7.92 10.64 -4.79
C SER A 218 8.74 9.33 -4.68
N ASN A 219 10.07 9.41 -4.64
CA ASN A 219 10.97 8.25 -4.80
C ASN A 219 10.79 7.14 -3.76
N SER A 220 10.28 7.47 -2.57
CA SER A 220 10.01 6.48 -1.52
C SER A 220 8.58 5.96 -1.55
N ILE A 221 7.69 6.51 -2.38
CA ILE A 221 6.29 6.13 -2.47
C ILE A 221 6.15 4.95 -3.43
N VAL A 222 5.56 3.87 -2.94
CA VAL A 222 5.29 2.67 -3.75
C VAL A 222 3.82 2.55 -4.13
N GLY A 223 2.93 3.29 -3.48
CA GLY A 223 1.50 3.31 -3.79
C GLY A 223 0.68 4.22 -2.89
N VAL A 224 -0.63 4.17 -3.05
CA VAL A 224 -1.62 4.88 -2.23
C VAL A 224 -2.60 3.87 -1.65
N ALA A 225 -2.81 3.92 -0.34
CA ALA A 225 -3.77 3.05 0.35
C ALA A 225 -5.22 3.46 0.04
N ARG A 226 -6.17 2.57 0.29
CA ARG A 226 -7.60 2.80 0.07
C ARG A 226 -8.18 3.96 0.88
N ASN A 227 -7.48 4.45 1.89
CA ASN A 227 -7.86 5.65 2.65
C ASN A 227 -7.04 6.91 2.28
N GLY A 228 -6.32 6.88 1.16
CA GLY A 228 -5.59 8.02 0.60
C GLY A 228 -4.22 8.28 1.20
N VAL A 229 -3.80 7.52 2.21
CA VAL A 229 -2.47 7.64 2.81
C VAL A 229 -1.44 6.96 1.93
N PHE A 230 -0.28 7.59 1.75
CA PHE A 230 0.81 6.98 1.00
C PHE A 230 1.31 5.69 1.64
N ILE A 231 1.64 4.74 0.78
CA ILE A 231 2.41 3.55 1.11
C ILE A 231 3.83 3.83 0.65
N PHE A 232 4.75 3.89 1.60
CA PHE A 232 6.18 4.01 1.33
C PHE A 232 6.79 2.62 1.21
N SER A 233 7.99 2.55 0.64
CA SER A 233 8.82 1.35 0.71
C SER A 233 8.95 0.89 2.17
N GLY A 234 9.29 -0.39 2.39
CA GLY A 234 9.50 -0.91 3.74
C GLY A 234 10.68 -0.28 4.50
N LEU A 235 11.35 0.73 3.92
CA LEU A 235 12.58 1.32 4.43
C LEU A 235 12.34 2.65 5.15
N THR A 236 13.18 2.93 6.15
CA THR A 236 13.37 4.27 6.72
C THR A 236 14.12 5.17 5.74
N PHE A 237 14.22 6.47 6.05
CA PHE A 237 15.09 7.39 5.32
C PHE A 237 16.57 6.93 5.30
N ASP A 238 17.03 6.29 6.37
CA ASP A 238 18.40 5.76 6.48
C ASP A 238 18.59 4.36 5.83
N ASP A 239 17.68 3.93 4.96
CA ASP A 239 17.65 2.61 4.29
C ASP A 239 17.75 1.39 5.24
N TYR A 240 17.14 1.46 6.42
CA TYR A 240 16.89 0.29 7.25
C TYR A 240 15.46 -0.20 7.10
N ASP A 241 15.17 -1.46 7.40
CA ASP A 241 13.79 -1.91 7.58
C ASP A 241 13.10 -1.05 8.66
N ALA A 242 11.94 -0.48 8.32
CA ALA A 242 11.21 0.44 9.17
C ALA A 242 10.78 -0.16 10.52
N PHE A 243 10.57 -1.47 10.61
CA PHE A 243 10.03 -2.14 11.81
C PHE A 243 10.99 -3.10 12.48
N PHE A 244 11.81 -3.82 11.69
CA PHE A 244 12.77 -4.81 12.19
C PHE A 244 14.18 -4.54 11.63
N PRO A 245 14.75 -3.35 11.85
CA PRO A 245 16.04 -2.96 11.28
C PRO A 245 17.16 -3.90 11.73
N ALA A 246 18.09 -4.22 10.84
CA ALA A 246 19.30 -4.97 11.14
C ALA A 246 20.54 -4.20 10.67
N SER A 247 21.67 -4.40 11.36
CA SER A 247 22.96 -3.89 10.92
C SER A 247 23.43 -4.63 9.67
N TYR A 248 23.91 -3.91 8.66
CA TYR A 248 24.40 -4.50 7.42
C TYR A 248 25.43 -3.60 6.73
N GLY A 249 26.39 -4.19 6.01
CA GLY A 249 27.48 -3.44 5.36
C GLY A 249 28.16 -2.44 6.31
N ALA A 250 28.23 -1.17 5.88
CA ALA A 250 28.74 -0.06 6.71
C ALA A 250 27.69 0.55 7.66
N LYS A 251 26.42 0.14 7.56
CA LYS A 251 25.29 0.68 8.33
C LYS A 251 25.10 -0.13 9.63
N ASN A 252 25.75 0.28 10.72
CA ASN A 252 25.80 -0.45 11.99
C ASN A 252 24.89 0.09 13.12
N LEU A 253 24.11 1.14 12.88
CA LEU A 253 23.21 1.76 13.86
C LEU A 253 21.74 1.62 13.43
N PRO A 254 21.15 0.40 13.52
CA PRO A 254 19.78 0.17 13.09
C PRO A 254 18.80 1.04 13.87
N LYS A 255 17.95 1.79 13.15
CA LYS A 255 16.92 2.66 13.72
C LYS A 255 15.54 2.25 13.25
N LYS A 256 14.64 1.99 14.19
CA LYS A 256 13.22 1.69 13.92
C LYS A 256 12.45 3.00 13.78
N VAL A 257 11.46 3.04 12.90
CA VAL A 257 10.53 4.17 12.81
C VAL A 257 9.55 4.16 13.99
N SER A 258 9.25 5.34 14.54
CA SER A 258 8.17 5.46 15.52
C SER A 258 6.82 5.46 14.80
N VAL A 259 5.91 4.59 15.22
CA VAL A 259 4.55 4.50 14.66
C VAL A 259 3.47 4.71 15.71
N ASP A 260 2.29 5.11 15.25
CA ASP A 260 1.08 5.22 16.07
C ASP A 260 0.30 3.90 16.16
N LEU A 261 -0.86 3.92 16.83
CA LEU A 261 -1.78 2.78 16.91
C LEU A 261 -2.34 2.35 15.54
N CYS A 262 -2.23 3.20 14.52
CA CYS A 262 -2.58 2.87 13.15
C CYS A 262 -1.38 2.35 12.35
N LEU A 263 -0.23 2.11 12.99
CA LEU A 263 1.02 1.71 12.33
C LEU A 263 1.47 2.68 11.23
N GLY A 264 1.01 3.93 11.30
CA GLY A 264 1.46 5.02 10.47
C GLY A 264 2.50 5.87 11.18
N THR A 265 3.18 6.72 10.42
CA THR A 265 4.23 7.60 10.94
C THR A 265 4.30 8.90 10.17
N THR A 266 4.90 9.91 10.79
CA THR A 266 5.19 11.22 10.21
C THR A 266 6.68 11.59 10.33
N GLU A 267 7.55 10.67 10.74
CA GLU A 267 8.92 10.96 11.20
C GLU A 267 9.77 11.80 10.24
N THR A 268 9.54 11.70 8.92
CA THR A 268 10.24 12.52 7.91
C THR A 268 9.27 13.23 6.98
N TYR A 269 9.72 14.33 6.37
CA TYR A 269 8.99 15.08 5.36
C TYR A 269 7.61 15.60 5.76
N ASN A 270 7.23 15.58 7.05
CA ASN A 270 5.91 16.03 7.51
C ASN A 270 4.75 15.47 6.64
N VAL A 271 4.83 14.18 6.32
CA VAL A 271 3.81 13.46 5.56
C VAL A 271 3.47 12.18 6.31
N TYR A 272 2.19 11.99 6.61
CA TYR A 272 1.69 10.75 7.20
C TYR A 272 1.68 9.65 6.15
N ARG A 273 2.16 8.47 6.53
CA ARG A 273 2.41 7.34 5.61
C ARG A 273 2.43 6.02 6.35
N TYR A 274 2.29 4.93 5.58
CA TYR A 274 2.54 3.58 6.04
C TYR A 274 3.80 3.00 5.40
N HIS A 275 4.56 2.20 6.16
CA HIS A 275 5.64 1.36 5.64
C HIS A 275 5.25 -0.13 5.56
N MET A 276 4.09 -0.50 6.11
CA MET A 276 3.51 -1.84 6.07
C MET A 276 1.98 -1.77 6.06
N TYR A 277 1.29 -2.91 6.00
CA TYR A 277 -0.16 -2.97 6.17
C TYR A 277 -0.62 -2.31 7.47
N SER A 278 -1.60 -1.41 7.37
CA SER A 278 -2.25 -0.77 8.51
C SER A 278 -3.69 -1.27 8.66
N PRO A 279 -4.11 -1.69 9.86
CA PRO A 279 -5.51 -2.05 10.11
C PRO A 279 -6.43 -0.82 9.98
N CYS A 280 -5.91 0.40 10.20
CA CYS A 280 -6.64 1.65 10.01
C CYS A 280 -6.87 2.02 8.54
N MET A 281 -6.43 1.20 7.57
CA MET A 281 -6.94 1.26 6.20
C MET A 281 -8.43 0.88 6.11
N PHE A 282 -8.98 0.27 7.15
CA PHE A 282 -10.42 -0.03 7.27
C PHE A 282 -11.08 0.64 8.46
N ASP A 283 -12.41 0.82 8.39
CA ASP A 283 -13.19 1.43 9.46
C ASP A 283 -13.26 0.53 10.69
N ILE A 284 -12.42 0.82 11.67
CA ILE A 284 -12.26 0.08 12.92
C ILE A 284 -12.14 1.05 14.08
N THR A 285 -12.48 0.61 15.29
CA THR A 285 -12.52 1.47 16.49
C THR A 285 -11.20 2.19 16.77
N VAL A 286 -10.06 1.58 16.48
CA VAL A 286 -8.75 2.17 16.77
C VAL A 286 -8.45 3.43 15.94
N ARG A 287 -9.16 3.64 14.81
CA ARG A 287 -9.07 4.89 14.01
C ARG A 287 -9.39 6.15 14.81
N TYR A 288 -10.26 6.01 15.80
CA TYR A 288 -10.77 7.13 16.59
C TYR A 288 -9.99 7.32 17.90
N SER A 289 -8.96 6.48 18.12
CA SER A 289 -8.09 6.55 19.29
C SER A 289 -6.76 7.18 18.89
N GLN A 290 -6.27 8.15 19.67
CA GLN A 290 -4.88 8.58 19.52
C GLN A 290 -3.93 7.67 20.28
N GLY A 291 -2.67 7.72 19.88
CA GLY A 291 -1.57 7.25 20.69
C GLY A 291 -0.45 6.66 19.85
N GLY A 292 0.77 6.79 20.35
CA GLY A 292 1.90 6.05 19.84
C GLY A 292 1.72 4.56 20.10
N CYS A 293 2.26 3.71 19.23
CA CYS A 293 2.33 2.26 19.42
C CYS A 293 2.92 1.85 20.79
N THR A 294 3.78 2.71 21.37
CA THR A 294 4.33 2.55 22.72
C THR A 294 3.30 2.49 23.86
N THR A 295 2.09 3.03 23.67
CA THR A 295 1.00 3.01 24.68
C THR A 295 0.25 1.68 24.70
N SER A 296 0.30 0.90 23.62
CA SER A 296 -0.29 -0.43 23.53
C SER A 296 0.78 -1.49 23.79
N ALA A 297 0.62 -2.30 24.84
CA ALA A 297 1.57 -3.37 25.16
C ALA A 297 1.75 -4.36 23.99
N ILE A 298 0.67 -4.65 23.25
CA ILE A 298 0.71 -5.56 22.11
C ILE A 298 1.48 -4.92 20.95
N CYS A 299 1.18 -3.65 20.62
CA CYS A 299 1.86 -2.94 19.54
C CYS A 299 3.36 -2.76 19.81
N ARG A 300 3.69 -2.32 21.04
CA ARG A 300 5.08 -2.11 21.48
C ARG A 300 5.92 -3.38 21.37
N ASN A 301 5.35 -4.53 21.70
CA ASN A 301 6.07 -5.80 21.73
C ASN A 301 6.16 -6.44 20.35
N ASP A 302 5.06 -6.47 19.59
CA ASP A 302 5.02 -7.07 18.25
C ASP A 302 4.00 -6.34 17.36
N VAL A 303 4.51 -5.49 16.47
CA VAL A 303 3.69 -4.72 15.51
C VAL A 303 2.93 -5.62 14.53
N ILE A 304 3.43 -6.82 14.24
CA ILE A 304 2.78 -7.78 13.34
C ILE A 304 1.62 -8.47 14.04
N ASP A 305 1.84 -8.94 15.27
CA ASP A 305 0.74 -9.51 16.06
C ASP A 305 -0.34 -8.47 16.32
N TYR A 306 0.06 -7.23 16.61
CA TYR A 306 -0.86 -6.11 16.73
C TYR A 306 -1.67 -5.86 15.46
N ALA A 307 -1.03 -5.76 14.28
CA ALA A 307 -1.72 -5.59 13.00
C ALA A 307 -2.77 -6.69 12.77
N LYS A 308 -2.40 -7.95 13.03
CA LYS A 308 -3.29 -9.11 12.90
C LYS A 308 -4.48 -9.01 13.86
N LYS A 309 -4.22 -8.69 15.13
CA LYS A 309 -5.25 -8.59 16.17
C LYS A 309 -6.24 -7.47 15.88
N MET A 310 -5.77 -6.34 15.36
CA MET A 310 -6.61 -5.19 15.01
C MET A 310 -7.36 -5.36 13.69
N THR A 311 -6.97 -6.32 12.84
CA THR A 311 -7.73 -6.65 11.63
C THR A 311 -8.99 -7.43 12.00
N LEU A 312 -10.17 -6.90 11.64
CA LEU A 312 -11.45 -7.57 11.88
C LEU A 312 -11.53 -8.89 11.08
N ALA A 313 -12.21 -9.90 11.63
CA ALA A 313 -12.36 -11.20 10.96
C ALA A 313 -12.94 -11.07 9.54
N THR A 314 -13.90 -10.15 9.33
CA THR A 314 -14.50 -9.86 8.02
C THR A 314 -13.53 -9.24 7.00
N GLN A 315 -12.40 -8.71 7.47
CA GLN A 315 -11.33 -8.13 6.64
C GLN A 315 -10.15 -9.08 6.45
N ARG A 316 -10.14 -10.24 7.14
CA ARG A 316 -9.12 -11.29 6.95
C ARG A 316 -9.48 -12.15 5.75
N THR A 317 -9.56 -11.50 4.60
CA THR A 317 -9.83 -12.14 3.31
C THR A 317 -9.04 -11.41 2.23
N PHE A 318 -9.15 -11.90 1.01
CA PHE A 318 -8.51 -11.32 -0.16
C PHE A 318 -9.20 -10.00 -0.55
N LEU A 319 -8.69 -8.88 -0.02
CA LEU A 319 -9.23 -7.53 -0.24
C LEU A 319 -8.18 -6.59 -0.82
N PRO A 320 -8.53 -5.73 -1.79
CA PRO A 320 -7.68 -4.61 -2.18
C PRO A 320 -7.49 -3.63 -1.01
N ILE A 321 -6.25 -3.19 -0.81
CA ILE A 321 -5.87 -2.20 0.21
C ILE A 321 -5.24 -0.94 -0.38
N GLY A 322 -4.94 -0.92 -1.69
CA GLY A 322 -4.36 0.22 -2.36
C GLY A 322 -4.07 -0.02 -3.84
N LEU A 323 -3.53 1.01 -4.48
CA LEU A 323 -3.00 0.97 -5.84
C LEU A 323 -1.51 1.32 -5.78
N ALA A 324 -0.67 0.48 -6.38
CA ALA A 324 0.74 0.74 -6.54
C ALA A 324 0.97 1.86 -7.56
N LYS A 325 2.12 2.50 -7.46
CA LYS A 325 2.52 3.60 -8.33
C LYS A 325 2.66 3.19 -9.80
N ASP A 326 2.95 1.91 -10.07
CA ASP A 326 2.94 1.30 -11.40
C ASP A 326 1.53 0.83 -11.83
N GLY A 327 0.48 1.32 -11.19
CA GLY A 327 -0.91 1.08 -11.59
C GLY A 327 -1.45 -0.30 -11.22
N ARG A 328 -0.67 -1.12 -10.53
CA ARG A 328 -1.09 -2.46 -10.11
C ARG A 328 -1.80 -2.44 -8.78
N ILE A 329 -2.65 -3.43 -8.57
CA ILE A 329 -3.43 -3.55 -7.34
C ILE A 329 -2.51 -4.02 -6.21
N ILE A 330 -2.75 -3.50 -5.00
CA ILE A 330 -2.14 -3.98 -3.77
C ILE A 330 -3.23 -4.68 -2.95
N TYR A 331 -3.09 -5.98 -2.74
CA TYR A 331 -3.98 -6.76 -1.89
C TYR A 331 -3.49 -6.81 -0.44
N GLY A 332 -4.42 -7.02 0.49
CA GLY A 332 -4.15 -7.20 1.91
C GLY A 332 -3.32 -8.45 2.22
N PRO A 333 -2.91 -8.62 3.49
CA PRO A 333 -2.00 -9.69 3.88
C PRO A 333 -2.64 -11.06 3.99
N TYR A 334 -3.96 -11.16 3.77
CA TYR A 334 -4.74 -12.37 3.90
C TYR A 334 -5.17 -12.89 2.53
N LYS A 335 -5.16 -14.21 2.40
CA LYS A 335 -5.74 -14.98 1.30
C LYS A 335 -7.25 -15.14 1.51
N GLU A 336 -7.93 -15.70 0.51
CA GLU A 336 -9.37 -16.01 0.58
C GLU A 336 -9.75 -16.88 1.79
N ASN A 337 -8.86 -17.79 2.20
CA ASN A 337 -9.07 -18.66 3.36
C ASN A 337 -8.71 -18.01 4.71
N GLY A 338 -8.40 -16.71 4.72
CA GLY A 338 -8.00 -15.97 5.91
C GLY A 338 -6.61 -16.28 6.46
N ASN A 339 -5.81 -17.10 5.76
CA ASN A 339 -4.41 -17.31 6.10
C ASN A 339 -3.54 -16.19 5.52
N LEU A 340 -2.41 -15.91 6.19
CA LEU A 340 -1.43 -14.95 5.70
C LEU A 340 -0.66 -15.49 4.49
N TRP A 341 -0.27 -14.59 3.59
CA TRP A 341 0.73 -14.89 2.55
C TRP A 341 2.06 -15.33 3.17
N GLN A 342 2.66 -16.37 2.60
CA GLN A 342 3.95 -16.92 3.01
C GLN A 342 5.08 -16.49 2.07
N PRO A 343 6.34 -16.45 2.53
CA PRO A 343 7.50 -16.04 1.72
C PRO A 343 7.60 -16.70 0.34
N CYS A 344 7.32 -18.00 0.25
CA CYS A 344 7.42 -18.76 -1.00
C CYS A 344 6.21 -18.60 -1.94
N GLU A 345 5.14 -17.94 -1.49
CA GLU A 345 3.91 -17.76 -2.28
C GLU A 345 3.91 -16.47 -3.11
N VAL A 346 4.97 -15.67 -2.96
CA VAL A 346 5.19 -14.37 -3.61
C VAL A 346 6.58 -14.34 -4.22
N ASP A 347 6.75 -13.53 -5.25
CA ASP A 347 8.04 -13.29 -5.87
C ASP A 347 8.93 -12.33 -5.05
N ILE A 348 10.10 -11.99 -5.59
CA ILE A 348 11.06 -11.10 -4.93
C ILE A 348 10.57 -9.65 -4.79
N CYS A 349 9.60 -9.23 -5.61
CA CYS A 349 8.95 -7.92 -5.55
C CYS A 349 7.74 -7.90 -4.62
N ASN A 350 7.44 -9.04 -3.98
CA ASN A 350 6.31 -9.24 -3.08
C ASN A 350 4.95 -9.19 -3.81
N GLY A 351 4.93 -9.65 -5.05
CA GLY A 351 3.71 -9.85 -5.83
C GLY A 351 3.60 -11.26 -6.41
N ARG A 352 2.52 -11.49 -7.16
CA ARG A 352 2.22 -12.76 -7.82
C ARG A 352 1.21 -12.57 -8.94
N LEU A 353 1.12 -13.58 -9.81
CA LEU A 353 0.09 -13.65 -10.84
C LEU A 353 -1.27 -14.08 -10.26
N PHE A 354 -2.32 -13.45 -10.78
CA PHE A 354 -3.73 -13.74 -10.55
C PHE A 354 -4.43 -13.83 -11.92
N GLY A 355 -4.45 -15.03 -12.50
CA GLY A 355 -4.77 -15.19 -13.93
C GLY A 355 -3.70 -14.50 -14.79
N ASP A 356 -4.13 -13.66 -15.72
CA ASP A 356 -3.24 -12.93 -16.63
C ASP A 356 -2.69 -11.62 -16.04
N ASN A 357 -3.20 -11.21 -14.87
CA ASN A 357 -2.79 -9.97 -14.22
C ASN A 357 -1.77 -10.22 -13.11
N TYR A 358 -0.92 -9.25 -12.85
CA TYR A 358 0.06 -9.29 -11.76
C TYR A 358 -0.30 -8.23 -10.72
N ALA A 359 -0.32 -8.61 -9.45
CA ALA A 359 -0.60 -7.69 -8.36
C ALA A 359 0.36 -7.92 -7.18
N TYR A 360 0.52 -6.88 -6.36
CA TYR A 360 1.28 -6.97 -5.12
C TYR A 360 0.38 -7.42 -3.98
N VAL A 361 1.00 -8.00 -2.95
CA VAL A 361 0.30 -8.36 -1.72
C VAL A 361 1.04 -7.76 -0.54
N ALA A 362 0.32 -7.33 0.48
CA ALA A 362 0.96 -7.03 1.75
C ALA A 362 1.40 -8.34 2.43
N THR A 363 2.48 -8.29 3.21
CA THR A 363 3.02 -9.46 3.92
C THR A 363 3.47 -9.08 5.33
N MET A 364 3.72 -10.09 6.16
CA MET A 364 4.21 -9.94 7.54
C MET A 364 5.72 -10.17 7.64
N PHE A 365 6.44 -10.01 6.52
CA PHE A 365 7.89 -10.10 6.42
C PHE A 365 8.36 -9.02 5.45
N PHE A 366 9.64 -8.66 5.50
CA PHE A 366 10.20 -7.63 4.64
C PHE A 366 10.50 -8.17 3.22
N PRO A 367 10.16 -7.43 2.14
CA PRO A 367 9.44 -6.16 2.13
C PRO A 367 7.93 -6.36 2.35
N TYR A 368 7.29 -5.46 3.10
CA TYR A 368 5.92 -5.66 3.60
C TYR A 368 4.80 -5.40 2.58
N VAL A 369 5.09 -4.72 1.46
CA VAL A 369 4.09 -4.38 0.43
C VAL A 369 4.69 -4.53 -0.97
N VAL A 370 5.32 -3.49 -1.54
CA VAL A 370 6.02 -3.56 -2.83
C VAL A 370 7.52 -3.53 -2.56
N GLY A 371 8.26 -4.49 -3.11
CA GLY A 371 9.72 -4.61 -2.95
C GLY A 371 10.54 -4.20 -4.17
N CYS A 372 9.94 -4.28 -5.35
CA CYS A 372 10.44 -3.81 -6.63
C CYS A 372 9.27 -3.69 -7.61
N TRP A 373 9.48 -3.07 -8.77
CA TRP A 373 8.49 -3.12 -9.84
C TRP A 373 8.48 -4.51 -10.46
N GLY A 374 7.32 -5.17 -10.41
CA GLY A 374 7.14 -6.55 -10.86
C GLY A 374 6.57 -6.68 -12.28
N PRO A 375 6.42 -7.92 -12.76
CA PRO A 375 6.67 -9.17 -12.03
C PRO A 375 8.15 -9.42 -11.72
N GLY A 376 8.43 -10.04 -10.57
CA GLY A 376 9.79 -10.42 -10.15
C GLY A 376 10.06 -11.92 -10.31
N ASN A 377 11.33 -12.33 -10.29
CA ASN A 377 11.66 -13.75 -10.13
C ASN A 377 11.43 -14.22 -8.68
N LEU A 378 11.32 -15.54 -8.43
CA LEU A 378 11.03 -16.06 -7.08
C LEU A 378 12.12 -15.76 -6.03
N GLY A 379 13.37 -15.46 -6.42
CA GLY A 379 14.42 -15.03 -5.49
C GLY A 379 14.61 -15.95 -4.26
N MET A 380 14.59 -17.28 -4.45
CA MET A 380 14.49 -18.28 -3.37
C MET A 380 15.60 -18.22 -2.31
N ASN A 381 16.77 -17.67 -2.67
CA ASN A 381 17.99 -17.77 -1.87
C ASN A 381 18.50 -16.42 -1.34
N TYR A 382 17.73 -15.34 -1.49
CA TYR A 382 18.19 -14.01 -1.11
C TYR A 382 17.48 -13.49 0.14
N LYS A 383 18.26 -12.85 1.02
CA LYS A 383 17.81 -12.30 2.29
C LYS A 383 18.16 -10.82 2.34
N ALA A 384 17.20 -9.92 2.53
CA ALA A 384 17.50 -8.50 2.68
C ALA A 384 18.28 -8.29 4.00
N GLU A 385 19.52 -7.83 3.92
CA GLU A 385 20.39 -7.70 5.09
C GLU A 385 19.98 -6.55 6.02
N CYS A 386 19.29 -5.54 5.50
CA CYS A 386 18.75 -4.42 6.27
C CYS A 386 17.59 -4.80 7.22
N SER A 387 17.14 -6.05 7.19
CA SER A 387 16.02 -6.54 7.99
C SER A 387 16.42 -7.77 8.81
N SER A 388 15.96 -7.80 10.07
CA SER A 388 15.97 -9.00 10.91
C SER A 388 14.73 -9.88 10.70
N LYS A 389 13.73 -9.41 9.95
CA LYS A 389 12.54 -10.16 9.53
C LYS A 389 12.35 -10.22 8.01
N PRO A 390 13.37 -10.65 7.25
CA PRO A 390 13.30 -10.70 5.80
C PRO A 390 12.43 -11.86 5.30
N ARG A 391 12.01 -11.78 4.04
CA ARG A 391 11.49 -12.91 3.28
C ARG A 391 12.50 -14.05 3.30
N LEU A 392 12.09 -15.20 3.83
CA LEU A 392 12.88 -16.43 3.84
C LEU A 392 12.02 -17.56 3.28
N CYS A 393 12.24 -17.90 2.02
CA CYS A 393 11.62 -19.08 1.46
C CYS A 393 12.44 -20.32 1.85
N LYS A 394 11.98 -21.05 2.86
CA LYS A 394 12.57 -22.36 3.17
C LYS A 394 12.08 -23.35 2.12
N SER A 395 13.00 -23.91 1.35
CA SER A 395 12.78 -24.99 0.37
C SER A 395 12.14 -26.27 0.98
N GLY A 396 11.93 -26.32 2.30
CA GLY A 396 11.24 -27.40 3.00
C GLY A 396 9.71 -27.39 2.90
N PHE A 397 9.09 -26.44 2.19
CA PHE A 397 7.68 -26.54 1.77
C PHE A 397 7.53 -27.26 0.41
N GLN A 398 8.43 -28.20 0.11
CA GLN A 398 7.94 -29.43 -0.52
C GLN A 398 6.98 -30.07 0.47
N SER A 399 5.75 -29.57 0.43
CA SER A 399 4.53 -30.33 0.59
C SER A 399 4.82 -31.76 1.03
N LEU A 400 4.69 -32.00 2.34
CA LEU A 400 4.09 -33.22 2.83
C LEU A 400 2.74 -33.35 2.10
N GLN A 401 2.76 -33.80 0.83
CA GLN A 401 1.60 -34.39 0.22
C GLN A 401 1.37 -35.64 1.03
N SER A 402 0.54 -35.45 2.05
CA SER A 402 -0.27 -36.45 2.71
C SER A 402 0.45 -37.77 3.04
N PRO A 403 0.86 -38.00 4.30
CA PRO A 403 0.96 -39.37 4.79
C PRO A 403 -0.33 -40.18 4.54
N PHE A 404 -1.49 -39.54 4.26
CA PHE A 404 -2.71 -40.22 3.82
C PHE A 404 -2.57 -41.02 2.52
N LEU A 405 -1.75 -40.62 1.55
CA LEU A 405 -1.56 -41.43 0.33
C LEU A 405 -0.72 -42.69 0.62
N ILE A 406 0.24 -42.61 1.55
CA ILE A 406 0.98 -43.78 2.01
C ILE A 406 0.07 -44.70 2.83
N VAL A 407 -0.78 -44.15 3.71
CA VAL A 407 -1.73 -44.96 4.50
C VAL A 407 -2.74 -45.68 3.59
N ILE A 408 -3.31 -45.02 2.58
CA ILE A 408 -4.25 -45.67 1.65
C ILE A 408 -3.54 -46.73 0.80
N ALA A 409 -2.32 -46.49 0.31
CA ALA A 409 -1.54 -47.49 -0.41
C ALA A 409 -1.15 -48.70 0.45
N THR A 410 -0.86 -48.49 1.74
CA THR A 410 -0.60 -49.63 2.66
C THR A 410 -1.87 -50.38 3.02
N LEU A 411 -3.03 -49.71 3.18
CA LEU A 411 -4.29 -50.40 3.47
C LEU A 411 -4.80 -51.23 2.30
N THR A 412 -4.64 -50.76 1.06
CA THR A 412 -5.01 -51.55 -0.13
C THR A 412 -4.09 -52.75 -0.33
N PHE A 413 -2.79 -52.62 -0.01
CA PHE A 413 -1.84 -53.74 -0.08
C PHE A 413 -2.14 -54.82 0.98
N VAL A 414 -2.50 -54.42 2.20
CA VAL A 414 -2.91 -55.37 3.25
C VAL A 414 -4.22 -56.07 2.88
N LEU A 415 -5.22 -55.36 2.35
CA LEU A 415 -6.48 -55.97 1.92
C LEU A 415 -6.33 -56.94 0.74
N PHE A 416 -5.41 -56.68 -0.20
CA PHE A 416 -5.09 -57.61 -1.28
C PHE A 416 -4.33 -58.86 -0.82
N SER A 417 -3.57 -58.77 0.28
CA SER A 417 -2.80 -59.89 0.83
C SER A 417 -3.66 -60.91 1.58
N PHE A 418 -4.91 -60.56 1.93
CA PHE A 418 -5.87 -61.46 2.57
C PHE A 418 -6.86 -62.11 1.59
N TYR A 419 -6.76 -61.80 0.29
CA TYR A 419 -7.67 -62.29 -0.76
C TYR A 419 -7.04 -63.28 -1.75
N ASN A 420 -5.77 -63.65 -1.55
CA ASN A 420 -5.13 -64.84 -2.12
C ASN A 420 -4.71 -65.77 -0.98
#